data_AF-A0A0R0EYU5-F1
#
_entry.id   AF-A0A0R0EYU5-F1
#
_cell.length_a   1.000
_cell.length_b   1.000
_cell.length_c   1.000
_cell.angle_alpha   90.00
_cell.angle_beta   90.00
_cell.angle_gamma   90.00
#
_symmetry.space_group_name_H-M   'P 1'
#
loop_
_entity.id
_entity.type
_entity.pdbx_description
1 polymer ?
#
loop_
_entity_poly.entity_id
_entity_poly.type
_entity_poly.pdbx_seq_one_letter_code
_entity_poly.pdbx_strand_id
1 'polypeptide(L)'
;MLNYMRVIKAWEEHFSQRIMGFREMEYGWFSKLMYSICGTIVVMWSTPMLVSTLTFGTTILLGVQLDATTVFTITIVFKLLQKPIRTFPQPMISLSQAMISLERMDRFMLSRELSNDSDEREEGFGGQTTTEIIDGTFSWDHDNNMQQDLKNINLEIKKGELTTIVGSVGSRKSSLIASILGEMHKR
;
A
#
# COMPACT_ATOMS: atom_id res chain seq x y z
N MET A 1 -9.41 -2.99 42.77
CA MET A 1 -10.45 -3.05 41.72
C MET A 1 -11.18 -1.71 41.55
N LEU A 2 -11.86 -1.17 42.57
CA LEU A 2 -12.67 0.07 42.44
C LEU A 2 -11.88 1.31 41.94
N ASN A 3 -10.63 1.49 42.38
CA ASN A 3 -9.79 2.61 41.94
C ASN A 3 -9.39 2.52 40.45
N TYR A 4 -9.10 1.33 39.92
CA TYR A 4 -8.80 1.16 38.48
C TYR A 4 -10.02 1.49 37.62
N MET A 5 -11.22 1.08 38.06
CA MET A 5 -12.47 1.43 37.39
C MET A 5 -12.72 2.96 37.38
N ARG A 6 -12.36 3.68 38.45
CA ARG A 6 -12.45 5.15 38.48
C ARG A 6 -11.51 5.83 37.49
N VAL A 7 -10.27 5.34 37.39
CA VAL A 7 -9.30 5.87 36.40
C VAL A 7 -9.82 5.63 34.98
N ILE A 8 -10.25 4.41 34.66
CA ILE A 8 -10.79 4.08 33.32
C ILE A 8 -12.03 4.93 33.00
N LYS A 9 -12.97 5.10 33.95
CA LYS A 9 -14.14 5.97 33.77
C LYS A 9 -13.77 7.44 33.53
N ALA A 10 -12.72 7.95 34.16
CA ALA A 10 -12.24 9.31 33.92
C ALA A 10 -11.68 9.47 32.49
N TRP A 11 -10.94 8.47 31.99
CA TRP A 11 -10.48 8.44 30.60
C TRP A 11 -11.63 8.27 29.61
N GLU A 12 -12.64 7.47 29.95
CA GLU A 12 -13.83 7.24 29.12
C GLU A 12 -14.57 8.55 28.82
N GLU A 13 -14.85 9.36 29.83
CA GLU A 13 -15.53 10.66 29.64
C GLU A 13 -14.67 11.63 28.81
N HIS A 14 -13.38 11.73 29.11
CA HIS A 14 -12.46 12.59 28.35
C HIS A 14 -12.32 12.16 26.89
N PHE A 15 -12.18 10.86 26.61
CA PHE A 15 -12.13 10.35 25.24
C PHE A 15 -13.49 10.46 24.55
N SER A 16 -14.60 10.23 25.25
CA SER A 16 -15.95 10.40 24.72
C SER A 16 -16.17 11.82 24.22
N GLN A 17 -15.82 12.83 25.02
CA GLN A 17 -15.92 14.24 24.62
C GLN A 17 -15.04 14.56 23.41
N ARG A 18 -13.79 14.06 23.37
CA ARG A 18 -12.92 14.23 22.20
C ARG A 18 -13.51 13.57 20.94
N ILE A 19 -14.05 12.36 21.07
CA ILE A 19 -14.68 11.63 19.96
C ILE A 19 -15.92 12.38 19.47
N MET A 20 -16.76 12.91 20.37
CA MET A 20 -17.93 13.71 19.98
C MET A 20 -17.51 14.96 19.21
N GLY A 21 -16.46 15.66 19.64
CA GLY A 21 -15.91 16.80 18.90
C GLY A 21 -15.44 16.43 17.48
N PHE A 22 -14.72 15.31 17.32
CA PHE A 22 -14.35 14.81 15.99
C PHE A 22 -15.56 14.40 15.15
N ARG A 23 -16.60 13.81 15.77
CA ARG A 23 -17.81 13.37 15.11
C ARG A 23 -18.66 14.53 14.58
N GLU A 24 -18.72 15.65 15.29
CA GLU A 24 -19.37 16.87 14.80
C GLU A 24 -18.64 17.43 13.56
N MET A 25 -17.31 17.43 13.58
CA MET A 25 -16.51 17.80 12.41
C MET A 25 -16.75 16.84 11.23
N GLU A 26 -16.73 15.53 11.49
CA GLU A 26 -17.01 14.49 10.49
C GLU A 26 -18.39 14.68 9.87
N TYR A 27 -19.43 14.94 10.68
CA TYR A 27 -20.78 15.18 10.18
C TYR A 27 -20.85 16.39 9.23
N GLY A 28 -20.14 17.48 9.56
CA GLY A 28 -20.05 18.65 8.67
C GLY A 28 -19.40 18.31 7.32
N TRP A 29 -18.32 17.52 7.34
CA TRP A 29 -17.66 17.03 6.12
C TRP A 29 -18.55 16.07 5.33
N PHE A 30 -19.24 15.17 6.02
CA PHE A 30 -20.15 14.20 5.43
C PHE A 30 -21.35 14.89 4.77
N SER A 31 -21.91 15.93 5.40
CA SER A 31 -22.98 16.73 4.83
C SER A 31 -22.54 17.44 3.54
N LYS A 32 -21.36 18.06 3.54
CA LYS A 32 -20.77 18.66 2.32
C LYS A 32 -20.55 17.63 1.21
N LEU A 33 -20.04 16.45 1.55
CA LEU A 33 -19.86 15.34 0.61
C LEU A 33 -21.21 14.92 0.02
N MET A 34 -22.24 14.77 0.85
CA MET A 34 -23.59 14.40 0.40
C MET A 34 -24.20 15.45 -0.53
N TYR A 35 -24.09 16.74 -0.22
CA TYR A 35 -24.53 17.80 -1.13
C TYR A 35 -23.79 17.75 -2.48
N SER A 36 -22.47 17.49 -2.46
CA SER A 36 -21.67 17.32 -3.68
C SER A 36 -22.10 16.10 -4.50
N ILE A 37 -22.39 14.98 -3.84
CA ILE A 37 -22.89 13.76 -4.49
C ILE A 37 -24.27 14.02 -5.10
N CYS A 38 -25.19 14.65 -4.36
CA CYS A 38 -26.51 15.03 -4.86
C CYS A 38 -26.43 15.92 -6.09
N GLY A 39 -25.59 16.98 -6.06
CA GLY A 39 -25.37 17.85 -7.21
C GLY A 39 -24.84 17.10 -8.42
N THR A 40 -23.88 16.20 -8.21
CA THR A 40 -23.31 15.34 -9.27
C THR A 40 -24.38 14.43 -9.88
N ILE A 41 -25.24 13.83 -9.05
CA ILE A 41 -26.36 12.99 -9.52
C ILE A 41 -27.32 13.84 -10.37
N VAL A 42 -27.76 15.00 -9.89
CA VAL A 42 -28.68 15.88 -10.65
C VAL A 42 -28.12 16.22 -12.03
N VAL A 43 -26.85 16.60 -12.10
CA VAL A 43 -26.17 16.88 -13.37
C VAL A 43 -26.12 15.63 -14.26
N MET A 44 -25.80 14.46 -13.70
CA MET A 44 -25.76 13.20 -14.45
C MET A 44 -27.12 12.80 -15.04
N TRP A 45 -28.23 13.00 -14.33
CA TRP A 45 -29.56 12.69 -14.85
C TRP A 45 -30.07 13.74 -15.86
N SER A 46 -29.62 14.99 -15.76
CA SER A 46 -30.01 16.08 -16.67
C SER A 46 -29.21 16.09 -17.98
N THR A 47 -27.95 15.66 -17.97
CA THR A 47 -27.04 15.70 -19.14
C THR A 47 -27.63 15.08 -20.42
N PRO A 48 -28.25 13.88 -20.40
CA PRO A 48 -28.83 13.26 -21.60
C PRO A 48 -29.93 14.12 -22.24
N MET A 49 -30.73 14.75 -21.40
CA MET A 49 -31.82 15.63 -21.81
C MET A 49 -31.25 16.90 -22.43
N LEU A 50 -30.26 17.52 -21.79
CA LEU A 50 -29.59 18.72 -22.31
C LEU A 50 -28.91 18.47 -23.66
N VAL A 51 -28.17 17.36 -23.81
CA VAL A 51 -27.51 17.00 -25.08
C VAL A 51 -28.54 16.81 -26.19
N SER A 52 -29.66 16.15 -25.90
CA SER A 52 -30.73 15.93 -26.88
C SER A 52 -31.38 17.25 -27.30
N THR A 53 -31.76 18.10 -26.34
CA THR A 53 -32.36 19.41 -26.62
C THR A 53 -31.43 20.30 -27.44
N LEU A 54 -30.13 20.33 -27.10
CA LEU A 54 -29.14 21.11 -27.83
C LEU A 54 -28.94 20.59 -29.27
N THR A 55 -28.85 19.28 -29.45
CA THR A 55 -28.64 18.67 -30.78
C THR A 55 -29.86 18.89 -31.68
N PHE A 56 -31.06 18.56 -31.19
CA PHE A 56 -32.29 18.72 -31.96
C PHE A 56 -32.63 20.21 -32.19
N GLY A 57 -32.40 21.06 -31.18
CA GLY A 57 -32.55 22.51 -31.35
C GLY A 57 -31.61 23.07 -32.44
N THR A 58 -30.36 22.64 -32.46
CA THR A 58 -29.37 23.08 -33.46
C THR A 58 -29.72 22.57 -34.86
N THR A 59 -30.15 21.32 -35.00
CA THR A 59 -30.50 20.72 -36.31
C THR A 59 -31.76 21.33 -36.93
N ILE A 60 -32.77 21.66 -36.11
CA ILE A 60 -33.95 22.42 -36.57
C ILE A 60 -33.53 23.81 -37.06
N LEU A 61 -32.64 24.49 -36.33
CA LEU A 61 -32.19 25.84 -36.68
C LEU A 61 -31.34 25.86 -37.97
N LEU A 62 -30.65 24.76 -38.28
CA LEU A 62 -29.94 24.55 -39.54
C LEU A 62 -30.84 24.10 -40.71
N GLY A 63 -32.14 23.89 -40.48
CA GLY A 63 -33.10 23.49 -41.52
C GLY A 63 -32.98 22.03 -41.97
N VAL A 64 -32.34 21.16 -41.18
CA VAL A 64 -32.26 19.73 -41.48
C VAL A 64 -33.63 19.08 -41.26
N GLN A 65 -34.14 18.34 -42.25
CA GLN A 65 -35.39 17.60 -42.12
C GLN A 65 -35.18 16.41 -41.15
N LEU A 66 -35.72 16.54 -39.94
CA LEU A 66 -35.68 15.51 -38.91
C LEU A 66 -36.86 14.56 -39.08
N ASP A 67 -36.57 13.37 -39.60
CA ASP A 67 -37.55 12.27 -39.61
C ASP A 67 -37.55 11.54 -38.25
N ALA A 68 -38.69 10.94 -37.88
CA ALA A 68 -38.87 10.20 -36.63
C ALA A 68 -37.82 9.09 -36.47
N THR A 69 -37.45 8.41 -37.57
CA THR A 69 -36.39 7.40 -37.58
C THR A 69 -35.03 8.00 -37.21
N THR A 70 -34.67 9.15 -37.79
CA THR A 70 -33.38 9.81 -37.50
C THR A 70 -33.27 10.27 -36.04
N VAL A 71 -34.34 10.85 -35.50
CA VAL A 71 -34.42 11.30 -34.10
C VAL A 71 -34.24 10.12 -33.15
N PHE A 72 -34.89 8.99 -33.44
CA PHE A 72 -34.76 7.77 -32.65
C PHE A 72 -33.34 7.21 -32.71
N THR A 73 -32.74 7.12 -33.90
CA THR A 73 -31.36 6.65 -34.07
C THR A 73 -30.37 7.52 -33.30
N ILE A 74 -30.46 8.84 -33.42
CA ILE A 74 -29.59 9.79 -32.69
C ILE A 74 -29.75 9.63 -31.18
N THR A 75 -31.00 9.54 -30.70
CA THR A 75 -31.29 9.34 -29.27
C THR A 75 -30.66 8.05 -28.75
N ILE A 76 -30.70 6.96 -29.52
CA ILE A 76 -30.04 5.70 -29.17
C ILE A 76 -28.52 5.85 -29.16
N VAL A 77 -27.94 6.46 -30.20
CA VAL A 77 -26.48 6.68 -30.30
C VAL A 77 -25.98 7.49 -29.11
N PHE A 78 -26.68 8.55 -28.70
CA PHE A 78 -26.33 9.32 -27.51
C PHE A 78 -26.40 8.49 -26.22
N LYS A 79 -27.44 7.67 -26.05
CA LYS A 79 -27.53 6.76 -24.89
C LYS A 79 -26.38 5.74 -24.88
N LEU A 80 -25.99 5.22 -26.04
CA LEU A 80 -24.88 4.27 -26.17
C LEU A 80 -23.53 4.93 -25.88
N LEU A 81 -23.32 6.20 -26.28
CA LEU A 81 -22.09 6.95 -26.03
C LEU A 81 -21.94 7.45 -24.59
N GLN A 82 -23.04 7.70 -23.87
CA GLN A 82 -22.98 8.15 -22.48
C GLN A 82 -22.26 7.17 -21.55
N LYS A 83 -22.51 5.86 -21.72
CA LYS A 83 -21.88 4.82 -20.91
C LYS A 83 -20.34 4.85 -21.01
N PRO A 84 -19.71 4.71 -22.21
CA PRO A 84 -18.27 4.75 -22.34
C PRO A 84 -17.67 6.09 -21.89
N ILE A 85 -18.30 7.24 -22.20
CA ILE A 85 -17.83 8.56 -21.74
C ILE A 85 -17.78 8.61 -20.20
N ARG A 86 -18.84 8.12 -19.53
CA ARG A 86 -18.90 8.10 -18.05
C ARG A 86 -17.89 7.14 -17.43
N THR A 87 -17.66 5.98 -18.05
CA THR A 87 -16.72 4.98 -17.50
C THR A 87 -15.28 5.23 -17.92
N PHE A 88 -15.01 6.09 -18.91
CA PHE A 88 -13.68 6.36 -19.47
C PHE A 88 -12.62 6.82 -18.45
N PRO A 89 -12.95 7.64 -17.42
CA PRO A 89 -11.96 8.02 -16.41
C PRO A 89 -11.47 6.85 -15.55
N GLN A 90 -12.28 5.79 -15.38
CA GLN A 90 -11.91 4.67 -14.51
C GLN A 90 -10.70 3.88 -15.05
N PRO A 91 -10.65 3.48 -16.34
CA PRO A 91 -9.42 2.96 -16.97
C PRO A 91 -8.21 3.87 -16.83
N MET A 92 -8.36 5.20 -16.84
CA MET A 92 -7.23 6.11 -16.66
C MET A 92 -6.63 6.00 -15.25
N ILE A 93 -7.48 5.94 -14.22
CA ILE A 93 -7.05 5.70 -12.84
C ILE A 93 -6.39 4.32 -12.72
N SER A 94 -7.01 3.28 -13.29
CA SER A 94 -6.46 1.93 -13.28
C SER A 94 -5.10 1.84 -13.98
N LEU A 95 -4.93 2.55 -15.09
CA LEU A 95 -3.65 2.60 -15.81
C LEU A 95 -2.59 3.32 -14.98
N SER A 96 -2.92 4.44 -14.33
CA SER A 96 -2.01 5.14 -13.42
C SER A 96 -1.57 4.24 -12.25
N GLN A 97 -2.50 3.51 -11.64
CA GLN A 97 -2.19 2.54 -10.58
C GLN A 97 -1.35 1.38 -11.11
N ALA A 98 -1.60 0.90 -12.32
CA ALA A 98 -0.80 -0.13 -12.96
C ALA A 98 0.64 0.34 -13.21
N MET A 99 0.84 1.58 -13.67
CA MET A 99 2.18 2.16 -13.84
C MET A 99 2.94 2.25 -12.51
N ILE A 100 2.31 2.75 -11.44
CA ILE A 100 2.92 2.83 -10.11
C ILE A 100 3.22 1.43 -9.56
N SER A 101 2.32 0.46 -9.79
CA SER A 101 2.54 -0.92 -9.39
C SER A 101 3.69 -1.57 -10.17
N LEU A 102 3.81 -1.29 -11.46
CA LEU A 102 4.90 -1.79 -12.30
C LEU A 102 6.24 -1.20 -11.84
N GLU A 103 6.29 0.09 -11.52
CA GLU A 103 7.48 0.74 -10.94
C GLU A 103 7.90 0.07 -9.62
N ARG A 104 6.94 -0.24 -8.74
CA ARG A 104 7.22 -0.98 -7.50
C ARG A 104 7.74 -2.39 -7.76
N MET A 105 7.20 -3.08 -8.77
CA MET A 105 7.65 -4.42 -9.15
C MET A 105 9.06 -4.40 -9.74
N ASP A 106 9.34 -3.44 -10.62
CA ASP A 106 10.66 -3.24 -11.22
C ASP A 106 11.72 -2.98 -10.14
N ARG A 107 11.44 -2.05 -9.21
CA ARG A 107 12.30 -1.78 -8.06
C ARG A 107 12.55 -3.02 -7.19
N PHE A 108 11.55 -3.89 -7.02
CA PHE A 108 11.69 -5.12 -6.26
C PHE A 108 12.52 -6.18 -7.01
N MET A 109 12.27 -6.38 -8.31
CA MET A 109 13.02 -7.34 -9.12
C MET A 109 14.49 -6.93 -9.32
N LEU A 110 14.77 -5.63 -9.35
CA LEU A 110 16.13 -5.09 -9.39
C LEU A 110 16.79 -4.98 -8.01
N SER A 111 16.09 -5.35 -6.92
CA SER A 111 16.72 -5.34 -5.61
C SER A 111 17.79 -6.43 -5.54
N ARG A 112 18.92 -6.13 -4.90
CA ARG A 112 20.03 -7.09 -4.78
C ARG A 112 19.58 -8.25 -3.87
N GLU A 113 19.63 -9.46 -4.41
CA GLU A 113 19.39 -10.67 -3.64
C GLU A 113 20.57 -10.97 -2.71
N LEU A 114 20.30 -11.69 -1.61
CA LEU A 114 21.36 -12.28 -0.78
C LEU A 114 22.13 -13.28 -1.65
N SER A 115 23.42 -13.06 -1.84
CA SER A 115 24.27 -13.98 -2.60
C SER A 115 24.37 -15.32 -1.87
N ASN A 116 23.85 -16.39 -2.46
CA ASN A 116 23.93 -17.75 -1.90
C ASN A 116 25.38 -18.28 -1.79
N ASP A 117 26.35 -17.56 -2.35
CA ASP A 117 27.78 -17.91 -2.38
C ASP A 117 28.55 -17.45 -1.13
N SER A 118 27.94 -16.69 -0.21
CA SER A 118 28.66 -16.18 0.96
C SER A 118 28.91 -17.22 2.06
N ASP A 119 28.15 -18.32 2.04
CA ASP A 119 28.25 -19.40 3.01
C ASP A 119 28.77 -20.65 2.30
N GLU A 120 30.05 -20.97 2.50
CA GLU A 120 30.61 -22.28 2.16
C GLU A 120 29.93 -23.35 3.03
N ARG A 121 28.76 -23.81 2.61
CA ARG A 121 28.10 -24.96 3.23
C ARG A 121 28.81 -26.22 2.76
N GLU A 122 29.89 -26.57 3.45
CA GLU A 122 30.51 -27.88 3.26
C GLU A 122 29.59 -28.98 3.83
N GLU A 123 28.77 -29.58 2.95
CA GLU A 123 28.01 -30.77 3.28
C GLU A 123 28.97 -31.96 3.43
N GLY A 124 29.41 -32.26 4.66
CA GLY A 124 29.99 -33.57 4.98
C GLY A 124 31.34 -33.62 5.68
N PHE A 125 31.84 -32.55 6.29
CA PHE A 125 33.09 -32.67 7.06
C PHE A 125 32.88 -33.33 8.43
N GLY A 126 33.68 -34.37 8.71
CA GLY A 126 33.83 -34.99 10.04
C GLY A 126 34.56 -34.10 11.06
N GLY A 127 34.51 -32.77 10.88
CA GLY A 127 35.10 -31.79 11.78
C GLY A 127 34.31 -31.63 13.09
N GLN A 128 35.00 -31.16 14.13
CA GLN A 128 34.39 -30.93 15.46
C GLN A 128 33.57 -29.62 15.51
N THR A 129 33.74 -28.73 14.54
CA THR A 129 33.16 -27.39 14.49
C THR A 129 31.99 -27.35 13.51
N THR A 130 30.80 -26.98 13.99
CA THR A 130 29.56 -26.89 13.18
C THR A 130 29.34 -25.50 12.62
N THR A 131 29.81 -24.46 13.31
CA THR A 131 29.65 -23.07 12.89
C THR A 131 30.88 -22.29 13.33
N GLU A 132 31.57 -21.69 12.38
CA GLU A 132 32.71 -20.81 12.62
C GLU A 132 32.46 -19.47 11.91
N ILE A 133 32.52 -18.37 12.66
CA ILE A 133 32.48 -17.01 12.14
C ILE A 133 33.80 -16.37 12.53
N ILE A 134 34.59 -15.96 11.54
CA ILE A 134 35.86 -15.25 11.73
C ILE A 134 35.70 -13.82 11.19
N ASP A 135 35.92 -12.83 12.06
CA ASP A 135 35.86 -11.39 11.79
C ASP A 135 34.62 -10.95 10.96
N GLY A 136 33.49 -11.62 11.18
CA GLY A 136 32.28 -11.42 10.39
C GLY A 136 31.63 -10.07 10.66
N THR A 137 31.37 -9.31 9.58
CA THR A 137 30.56 -8.08 9.63
C THR A 137 29.27 -8.28 8.84
N PHE A 138 28.13 -8.08 9.50
CA PHE A 138 26.80 -8.37 8.94
C PHE A 138 25.89 -7.15 9.03
N SER A 139 25.12 -6.88 7.97
CA SER A 139 24.13 -5.80 7.96
C SER A 139 22.76 -6.24 7.43
N TRP A 140 21.71 -5.63 7.97
CA TRP A 140 20.35 -5.69 7.42
C TRP A 140 20.16 -4.66 6.31
N ASP A 141 20.77 -3.49 6.46
CA ASP A 141 20.56 -2.38 5.55
C ASP A 141 21.64 -2.38 4.47
N HIS A 142 21.19 -2.12 3.25
CA HIS A 142 22.04 -2.01 2.09
C HIS A 142 22.76 -0.67 2.05
N ASP A 143 22.03 0.37 2.43
CA ASP A 143 22.57 1.71 2.47
C ASP A 143 23.64 1.78 3.55
N ASN A 144 24.71 2.51 3.27
CA ASN A 144 25.92 2.66 4.10
C ASN A 144 25.67 3.23 5.52
N ASN A 145 24.44 3.20 6.02
CA ASN A 145 24.09 3.59 7.35
C ASN A 145 24.61 2.53 8.34
N MET A 146 25.86 2.72 8.76
CA MET A 146 26.63 1.87 9.67
C MET A 146 25.98 1.58 11.04
N GLN A 147 24.76 2.07 11.28
CA GLN A 147 24.11 2.03 12.58
C GLN A 147 23.60 0.64 12.95
N GLN A 148 23.31 -0.27 12.01
CA GLN A 148 22.70 -1.58 12.30
C GLN A 148 23.62 -2.80 12.12
N ASP A 149 24.92 -2.58 11.91
CA ASP A 149 25.85 -3.67 11.59
C ASP A 149 26.30 -4.46 12.83
N LEU A 150 26.24 -5.79 12.79
CA LEU A 150 27.10 -6.63 13.64
C LEU A 150 28.53 -6.51 13.11
N LYS A 151 29.49 -6.16 13.95
CA LYS A 151 30.89 -5.93 13.53
C LYS A 151 31.81 -6.84 14.29
N ASN A 152 32.82 -7.38 13.60
CA ASN A 152 33.91 -8.13 14.19
C ASN A 152 33.43 -9.27 15.11
N ILE A 153 32.48 -10.07 14.62
CA ILE A 153 31.96 -11.23 15.35
C ILE A 153 32.90 -12.41 15.12
N ASN A 154 33.47 -12.92 16.21
CA ASN A 154 34.22 -14.17 16.23
C ASN A 154 33.45 -15.18 17.08
N LEU A 155 33.01 -16.28 16.47
CA LEU A 155 32.18 -17.29 17.12
C LEU A 155 32.53 -18.68 16.59
N GLU A 156 32.87 -19.60 17.48
CA GLU A 156 33.10 -21.01 17.18
C GLU A 156 32.11 -21.85 17.99
N ILE A 157 31.29 -22.66 17.32
CA ILE A 157 30.33 -23.57 17.96
C ILE A 157 30.63 -25.00 17.51
N LYS A 158 30.82 -25.89 18.49
CA LYS A 158 31.12 -27.30 18.25
C LYS A 158 29.86 -28.14 18.06
N LYS A 159 30.00 -29.24 17.33
CA LYS A 159 28.90 -30.18 17.10
C LYS A 159 28.42 -30.80 18.40
N GLY A 160 27.13 -30.66 18.70
CA GLY A 160 26.48 -31.21 19.90
C GLY A 160 26.53 -30.30 21.13
N GLU A 161 27.07 -29.09 21.00
CA GLU A 161 27.09 -28.10 22.08
C GLU A 161 25.78 -27.29 22.12
N LEU A 162 25.25 -27.02 23.33
CA LEU A 162 24.11 -26.12 23.54
C LEU A 162 24.63 -24.74 23.97
N THR A 163 24.77 -23.83 23.01
CA THR A 163 25.20 -22.45 23.26
C THR A 163 23.98 -21.54 23.48
N THR A 164 23.92 -20.84 24.62
CA THR A 164 22.84 -19.88 24.92
C THR A 164 23.33 -18.44 24.79
N ILE A 165 22.60 -17.60 24.06
CA ILE A 165 22.88 -16.17 23.92
C ILE A 165 21.97 -15.38 24.85
N VAL A 166 22.55 -14.63 25.79
CA VAL A 166 21.81 -13.78 26.75
C VAL A 166 22.23 -12.32 26.58
N GLY A 167 21.28 -11.40 26.76
CA GLY A 167 21.54 -9.96 26.69
C GLY A 167 20.24 -9.15 26.74
N SER A 168 20.33 -7.86 27.01
CA SER A 168 19.19 -6.93 27.11
C SER A 168 18.37 -6.83 25.80
N VAL A 169 17.16 -6.28 25.87
CA VAL A 169 16.39 -5.94 24.66
C VAL A 169 17.20 -4.97 23.79
N GLY A 170 17.25 -5.20 22.47
CA GLY A 170 18.04 -4.36 21.55
C GLY A 170 19.53 -4.74 21.39
N SER A 171 20.04 -5.73 22.13
CA SER A 171 21.43 -6.24 22.00
C SER A 171 21.73 -7.01 20.70
N ARG A 172 20.79 -7.08 19.75
CA ARG A 172 20.95 -7.73 18.43
C ARG A 172 21.12 -9.26 18.44
N LYS A 173 20.69 -9.94 19.50
CA LYS A 173 20.69 -11.42 19.58
C LYS A 173 19.99 -12.08 18.38
N SER A 174 18.80 -11.59 18.01
CA SER A 174 18.06 -12.10 16.85
C SER A 174 18.79 -11.87 15.54
N SER A 175 19.50 -10.75 15.41
CA SER A 175 20.35 -10.46 14.24
C SER A 175 21.55 -11.41 14.19
N LEU A 176 22.17 -11.73 15.33
CA LEU A 176 23.28 -12.71 15.37
C LEU A 176 22.83 -14.10 14.92
N ILE A 177 21.61 -14.51 15.30
CA ILE A 177 21.02 -15.76 14.81
C ILE A 177 20.76 -15.67 13.30
N ALA A 178 20.22 -14.56 12.81
CA ALA A 178 19.99 -14.36 11.38
C ALA A 178 21.29 -14.38 10.56
N SER A 179 22.40 -13.84 11.08
CA SER A 179 23.71 -13.92 10.40
C SER A 179 24.26 -15.35 10.34
N ILE A 180 24.02 -16.17 11.38
CA ILE A 180 24.42 -17.60 11.37
C ILE A 180 23.63 -18.38 10.32
N LEU A 181 22.36 -18.01 10.08
CA LEU A 181 21.52 -18.65 9.07
C LEU A 181 21.81 -18.20 7.63
N GLY A 182 22.63 -17.16 7.43
CA GLY A 182 22.86 -16.56 6.10
C GLY A 182 21.80 -15.55 5.66
N GLU A 183 20.94 -15.09 6.57
CA GLU A 183 19.84 -14.14 6.27
C GLU A 183 20.29 -12.66 6.33
N MET A 184 21.56 -12.41 6.65
CA MET A 184 22.16 -11.07 6.68
C MET A 184 23.29 -10.94 5.66
N HIS A 185 23.45 -9.75 5.09
CA HIS A 185 24.54 -9.49 4.14
C HIS A 185 25.88 -9.49 4.86
N LYS A 186 26.81 -10.31 4.38
CA LYS A 186 28.22 -10.24 4.75
C LYS A 186 28.89 -9.08 4.00
N ARG A 187 29.60 -8.20 4.71
CA ARG A 187 30.45 -7.16 4.12
C ARG A 187 31.89 -7.63 3.93
#